data_AF-A0A9F7TNV9-F1
#
_entry.id   AF-A0A9F7TNV9-F1
#
_cell.length_a   1.000
_cell.length_b   1.000
_cell.length_c   1.000
_cell.angle_alpha   90.00
_cell.angle_beta   90.00
_cell.angle_gamma   90.00
#
_symmetry.space_group_name_H-M   'P 1'
#
loop_
_entity.id
_entity.type
_entity.pdbx_description
1 polymer ?
#
loop_
_entity_poly.entity_id
_entity_poly.type
_entity_poly.pdbx_seq_one_letter_code
_entity_poly.pdbx_strand_id
1 'polypeptide(L)'
;MKYQDVQGTESSTSDCGSHALFELYPGCCPRMVCPANHFPFFLRSGAANMVGPKICFNNRIIMSGGHNNVGWGVNTVIVDGETGNILNSNFFKVNSAGLLDFLKTIQEGNIVLVASYNDPAEQLTDEVRELFAGMGSRMVYSVKHRDNWMFAGARGLNKENPFEKLIVNDKKTNAYGDWPEMGELGGCFPRKV
;
A
#
# COMPACT_ATOMS: atom_id res chain seq x y z
N MET A 1 37.72 26.08 23.01
CA MET A 1 36.56 26.10 23.91
C MET A 1 35.35 26.61 23.13
N LYS A 2 34.28 25.79 23.09
CA LYS A 2 32.86 26.04 22.76
C LYS A 2 32.52 26.69 21.40
N TYR A 3 31.95 25.96 20.44
CA TYR A 3 30.52 25.59 20.25
C TYR A 3 29.57 26.77 20.04
N GLN A 4 28.97 26.85 18.85
CA GLN A 4 27.52 26.86 18.68
C GLN A 4 27.14 26.53 17.21
N ASP A 5 26.52 25.36 17.05
CA ASP A 5 25.78 24.93 15.86
C ASP A 5 24.46 25.71 15.76
N VAL A 6 24.11 26.15 14.56
CA VAL A 6 22.77 26.62 14.22
C VAL A 6 22.08 25.53 13.40
N GLN A 7 21.00 25.01 13.98
CA GLN A 7 20.10 24.03 13.41
C GLN A 7 19.48 24.52 12.10
N GLY A 8 19.48 23.64 11.08
CA GLY A 8 18.76 23.82 9.82
C GLY A 8 18.16 22.49 9.36
N THR A 9 16.94 22.23 9.83
CA THR A 9 15.87 21.42 9.19
C THR A 9 16.29 20.26 8.27
N GLU A 10 16.19 19.03 8.77
CA GLU A 10 16.12 17.82 7.94
C GLU A 10 14.78 17.81 7.19
N SER A 11 14.80 18.21 5.91
CA SER A 11 13.70 17.98 4.98
C SER A 11 13.76 16.54 4.49
N SER A 12 12.97 15.66 5.09
CA SER A 12 12.75 14.29 4.61
C SER A 12 11.82 14.26 3.39
N THR A 13 12.18 14.98 2.33
CA THR A 13 11.47 14.92 1.04
C THR A 13 12.10 13.82 0.20
N SER A 14 11.43 12.67 0.17
CA SER A 14 11.84 11.55 -0.65
C SER A 14 11.21 11.73 -2.04
N ASP A 15 11.97 12.38 -2.92
CA ASP A 15 11.51 12.81 -4.23
C ASP A 15 11.42 11.63 -5.22
N CYS A 16 10.24 11.00 -5.34
CA CYS A 16 9.87 10.22 -6.54
C CYS A 16 9.33 11.11 -7.66
N GLY A 17 9.28 12.43 -7.45
CA GLY A 17 8.75 13.43 -8.35
C GLY A 17 9.84 14.18 -9.11
N SER A 18 10.92 13.53 -9.57
CA SER A 18 11.75 14.18 -10.59
C SER A 18 11.03 14.14 -11.94
N HIS A 19 10.86 15.32 -12.51
CA HIS A 19 10.15 15.68 -13.75
C HIS A 19 10.56 14.90 -15.02
N ALA A 20 10.29 13.60 -15.07
CA ALA A 20 10.29 12.81 -16.29
C ALA A 20 9.02 11.95 -16.28
N LEU A 21 8.00 12.39 -17.02
CA LEU A 21 6.64 11.84 -17.07
C LEU A 21 6.52 10.33 -17.42
N PHE A 22 7.61 9.57 -17.54
CA PHE A 22 7.59 8.18 -18.00
C PHE A 22 8.68 7.24 -17.43
N GLU A 23 9.47 7.60 -16.41
CA GLU A 23 10.40 6.63 -15.81
C GLU A 23 9.74 5.84 -14.67
N LEU A 24 9.21 4.67 -15.02
CA LEU A 24 8.87 3.62 -14.06
C LEU A 24 10.15 3.17 -13.34
N TYR A 25 10.41 3.69 -12.14
CA TYR A 25 11.54 3.25 -11.32
C TYR A 25 11.62 1.70 -11.29
N PRO A 26 12.75 1.08 -11.65
CA PRO A 26 12.86 -0.38 -11.67
C PRO A 26 12.71 -1.00 -10.27
N GLY A 27 13.09 -0.25 -9.23
CA GLY A 27 13.09 -0.67 -7.83
C GLY A 27 11.95 -0.10 -6.99
N CYS A 28 12.13 -0.15 -5.67
CA CYS A 28 11.29 0.57 -4.71
C CYS A 28 11.69 2.04 -4.71
N CYS A 29 10.78 2.91 -5.15
CA CYS A 29 10.96 4.36 -5.07
C CYS A 29 10.15 4.88 -3.89
N PRO A 30 10.67 5.80 -3.06
CA PRO A 30 12.08 6.10 -2.83
C PRO A 30 12.64 5.08 -1.84
N ARG A 31 13.96 4.84 -1.87
CA ARG A 31 14.62 4.01 -0.84
C ARG A 31 14.40 4.68 0.51
N MET A 32 13.57 4.06 1.36
CA MET A 32 13.15 4.67 2.61
C MET A 32 14.06 4.18 3.75
N VAL A 33 14.56 5.15 4.52
CA VAL A 33 15.33 4.91 5.74
C VAL A 33 14.38 5.18 6.90
N CYS A 34 14.20 4.18 7.77
CA CYS A 34 13.31 4.28 8.91
C CYS A 34 14.08 4.29 10.22
N PRO A 35 13.48 4.84 11.30
CA PRO A 35 14.02 4.69 12.65
C PRO A 35 14.22 3.22 13.02
N ALA A 36 14.99 2.97 14.08
CA ALA A 36 15.10 1.63 14.65
C ALA A 36 13.71 1.04 14.96
N ASN A 37 13.58 -0.28 14.86
CA ASN A 37 12.33 -1.01 15.07
C ASN A 37 11.17 -0.56 14.17
N HIS A 38 11.47 -0.14 12.93
CA HIS A 38 10.47 0.13 11.91
C HIS A 38 10.87 -0.53 10.58
N PHE A 39 9.88 -0.94 9.81
CA PHE A 39 10.04 -1.49 8.47
C PHE A 39 9.64 -0.44 7.41
N PRO A 40 10.53 -0.07 6.47
CA PRO A 40 10.13 0.77 5.34
C PRO A 40 9.21 -0.02 4.40
N PHE A 41 8.14 0.62 3.95
CA PHE A 41 7.26 0.09 2.92
C PHE A 41 6.93 1.17 1.88
N PHE A 42 6.56 0.72 0.68
CA PHE A 42 6.05 1.58 -0.38
C PHE A 42 5.00 0.84 -1.20
N LEU A 43 3.86 1.49 -1.42
CA LEU A 43 2.71 0.99 -2.15
C LEU A 43 2.41 1.93 -3.29
N ARG A 44 2.12 1.35 -4.44
CA ARG A 44 1.65 2.05 -5.61
C ARG A 44 0.49 1.28 -6.21
N SER A 45 -0.63 1.96 -6.44
CA SER A 45 -1.76 1.35 -7.13
C SER A 45 -1.42 1.06 -8.59
N GLY A 46 -2.29 0.31 -9.27
CA GLY A 46 -2.25 0.22 -10.72
C GLY A 46 -2.60 1.56 -11.39
N ALA A 47 -2.22 1.70 -12.66
CA ALA A 47 -2.65 2.78 -13.52
C ALA A 47 -3.64 2.22 -14.55
N ALA A 48 -4.91 2.59 -14.38
CA ALA A 48 -6.04 2.01 -15.10
C ALA A 48 -6.00 0.46 -15.08
N ASN A 49 -6.15 -0.16 -16.25
CA ASN A 49 -6.08 -1.61 -16.47
C ASN A 49 -4.77 -2.05 -17.18
N MET A 50 -3.81 -1.13 -17.36
CA MET A 50 -2.62 -1.33 -18.20
C MET A 50 -1.36 -1.61 -17.37
N VAL A 51 -1.14 -0.83 -16.32
CA VAL A 51 0.07 -0.93 -15.48
C VAL A 51 -0.33 -1.48 -14.12
N GLY A 52 0.24 -2.63 -13.76
CA GLY A 52 0.00 -3.26 -12.46
C GLY A 52 0.58 -2.46 -11.28
N PRO A 53 0.09 -2.77 -10.07
CA PRO A 53 0.54 -2.14 -8.84
C PRO A 53 1.99 -2.54 -8.51
N LYS A 54 2.56 -1.87 -7.52
CA LYS A 54 3.86 -2.23 -6.93
C LYS A 54 3.73 -2.24 -5.41
N ILE A 55 4.14 -3.34 -4.78
CA ILE A 55 4.22 -3.46 -3.32
C ILE A 55 5.67 -3.74 -2.95
N CYS A 56 6.23 -2.85 -2.17
CA CYS A 56 7.58 -2.87 -1.67
C CYS A 56 7.59 -2.96 -0.15
N PHE A 57 8.45 -3.83 0.38
CA PHE A 57 8.66 -3.98 1.82
C PHE A 57 10.14 -4.21 2.10
N ASN A 58 10.69 -3.55 3.12
CA ASN A 58 12.12 -3.55 3.43
C ASN A 58 13.00 -3.22 2.21
N ASN A 59 12.57 -2.24 1.40
CA ASN A 59 13.22 -1.82 0.16
C ASN A 59 13.37 -2.93 -0.91
N ARG A 60 12.57 -4.00 -0.83
CA ARG A 60 12.50 -5.08 -1.83
C ARG A 60 11.13 -5.09 -2.49
N ILE A 61 11.10 -5.33 -3.80
CA ILE A 61 9.85 -5.51 -4.55
C ILE A 61 9.30 -6.89 -4.20
N ILE A 62 8.11 -6.92 -3.62
CA ILE A 62 7.40 -8.16 -3.30
C ILE A 62 6.42 -8.50 -4.43
N MET A 63 5.62 -7.51 -4.84
CA MET A 63 4.67 -7.67 -5.96
C MET A 63 4.88 -6.56 -6.99
N SER A 64 4.92 -6.94 -8.27
CA SER A 64 4.94 -5.99 -9.39
C SER A 64 4.54 -6.64 -10.72
N GLY A 65 4.22 -5.81 -11.72
CA GLY A 65 4.04 -6.27 -13.10
C GLY A 65 5.27 -7.02 -13.64
N GLY A 66 6.49 -6.56 -13.35
CA GLY A 66 7.72 -7.23 -13.80
C GLY A 66 7.97 -8.59 -13.14
N HIS A 67 7.39 -8.83 -11.96
CA HIS A 67 7.41 -10.14 -11.30
C HIS A 67 6.29 -11.08 -11.75
N ASN A 68 5.38 -10.61 -12.63
CA ASN A 68 4.22 -11.36 -13.12
C ASN A 68 3.35 -11.96 -11.99
N ASN A 69 3.28 -11.28 -10.84
CA ASN A 69 2.57 -11.76 -9.64
C ASN A 69 1.52 -10.77 -9.14
N VAL A 70 0.97 -9.94 -10.03
CA VAL A 70 -0.10 -8.98 -9.75
C VAL A 70 -1.28 -9.21 -10.68
N GLY A 71 -2.48 -8.82 -10.24
CA GLY A 71 -3.70 -8.95 -11.05
C GLY A 71 -4.76 -7.92 -10.68
N TRP A 72 -5.79 -7.82 -11.51
CA TRP A 72 -6.91 -6.91 -11.27
C TRP A 72 -7.60 -7.23 -9.94
N GLY A 73 -8.12 -6.20 -9.27
CA GLY A 73 -8.74 -6.26 -7.97
C GLY A 73 -7.79 -5.83 -6.84
N VAL A 74 -7.76 -6.62 -5.77
CA VAL A 74 -7.02 -6.31 -4.54
C VAL A 74 -5.75 -7.16 -4.50
N ASN A 75 -4.57 -6.52 -4.48
CA ASN A 75 -3.27 -7.19 -4.36
C ASN A 75 -2.77 -7.04 -2.93
N THR A 76 -2.39 -8.13 -2.28
CA THR A 76 -2.09 -8.17 -0.85
C THR A 76 -0.77 -8.86 -0.53
N VAL A 77 -0.08 -8.38 0.49
CA VAL A 77 1.08 -9.04 1.11
C VAL A 77 0.85 -9.12 2.62
N ILE A 78 1.06 -10.29 3.21
CA ILE A 78 1.11 -10.50 4.65
C ILE A 78 2.57 -10.60 5.06
N VAL A 79 2.94 -9.81 6.07
CA VAL A 79 4.27 -9.80 6.65
C VAL A 79 4.19 -10.14 8.13
N ASP A 80 5.12 -10.95 8.59
CA ASP A 80 5.35 -11.18 10.01
C ASP A 80 5.76 -9.88 10.69
N GLY A 81 4.97 -9.42 11.67
CA GLY A 81 5.16 -8.10 12.28
C GLY A 81 6.39 -8.00 13.19
N GLU A 82 6.93 -9.14 13.62
CA GLU A 82 8.12 -9.19 14.46
C GLU A 82 9.38 -9.34 13.62
N THR A 83 9.41 -10.22 12.62
CA THR A 83 10.62 -10.54 11.86
C THR A 83 10.73 -9.77 10.55
N GLY A 84 9.62 -9.26 10.02
CA GLY A 84 9.55 -8.66 8.69
C GLY A 84 9.59 -9.69 7.55
N ASN A 85 9.43 -10.98 7.85
CA ASN A 85 9.38 -12.03 6.84
C ASN A 85 8.07 -11.97 6.05
N ILE A 86 8.14 -12.18 4.73
CA ILE A 86 6.94 -12.30 3.91
C ILE A 86 6.31 -13.66 4.18
N LEU A 87 5.09 -13.67 4.70
CA LEU A 87 4.35 -14.89 5.03
C LEU A 87 3.52 -15.37 3.85
N ASN A 88 2.88 -14.45 3.13
CA ASN A 88 2.07 -14.75 1.96
C ASN A 88 1.88 -13.52 1.07
N SER A 89 1.62 -13.71 -0.22
CA SER A 89 1.27 -12.65 -1.16
C SER A 89 0.34 -13.19 -2.23
N ASN A 90 -0.76 -12.48 -2.51
CA ASN A 90 -1.71 -12.91 -3.53
C ASN A 90 -2.47 -11.72 -4.12
N PHE A 91 -3.19 -11.96 -5.22
CA PHE A 91 -4.15 -11.00 -5.76
C PHE A 91 -5.51 -11.66 -5.93
N PHE A 92 -6.56 -10.87 -5.75
CA PHE A 92 -7.94 -11.34 -5.77
C PHE A 92 -8.72 -10.54 -6.80
N LYS A 93 -9.12 -11.22 -7.87
CA LYS A 93 -9.90 -10.67 -8.97
C LYS A 93 -11.40 -10.82 -8.70
N VAL A 94 -12.20 -10.09 -9.45
CA VAL A 94 -13.66 -10.28 -9.55
C VAL A 94 -14.02 -11.77 -9.60
N ASN A 95 -14.95 -12.20 -8.74
CA ASN A 95 -15.41 -13.59 -8.59
C ASN A 95 -14.36 -14.62 -8.14
N SER A 96 -13.16 -14.21 -7.71
CA SER A 96 -12.26 -15.14 -6.98
C SER A 96 -12.71 -15.24 -5.53
N ALA A 97 -13.21 -16.40 -5.13
CA ALA A 97 -13.30 -16.74 -3.72
C ALA A 97 -11.90 -16.67 -3.09
N GLY A 98 -11.83 -16.30 -1.81
CA GLY A 98 -10.62 -16.47 -1.00
C GLY A 98 -9.96 -15.21 -0.46
N LEU A 99 -10.36 -13.98 -0.86
CA LEU A 99 -9.86 -12.78 -0.16
C LEU A 99 -10.27 -12.83 1.31
N LEU A 100 -11.54 -13.13 1.58
CA LEU A 100 -12.05 -13.28 2.95
C LEU A 100 -11.24 -14.32 3.75
N ASP A 101 -11.06 -15.52 3.20
CA ASP A 101 -10.32 -16.60 3.86
C ASP A 101 -8.85 -16.23 4.06
N PHE A 102 -8.23 -15.60 3.07
CA PHE A 102 -6.88 -15.07 3.16
C PHE A 102 -6.74 -14.06 4.31
N LEU A 103 -7.67 -13.10 4.43
CA LEU A 103 -7.67 -12.13 5.52
C LEU A 103 -7.93 -12.76 6.90
N LYS A 104 -8.71 -13.85 6.95
CA LYS A 104 -8.92 -14.62 8.18
C LYS A 104 -7.67 -15.36 8.64
N THR A 105 -6.72 -15.67 7.75
CA THR A 105 -5.43 -16.28 8.14
C THR A 105 -4.47 -15.31 8.84
N ILE A 106 -4.74 -14.00 8.76
CA ILE A 106 -3.86 -12.97 9.35
C ILE A 106 -3.93 -13.05 10.87
N GLN A 107 -2.80 -13.42 11.46
CA GLN A 107 -2.61 -13.43 12.92
C GLN A 107 -2.40 -12.01 13.46
N GLU A 108 -2.69 -11.82 14.74
CA GLU A 108 -2.56 -10.52 15.39
C GLU A 108 -1.12 -10.00 15.37
N GLY A 109 -0.93 -8.77 14.92
CA GLY A 109 0.39 -8.17 14.76
C GLY A 109 1.04 -8.37 13.39
N ASN A 110 0.55 -9.29 12.57
CA ASN A 110 1.01 -9.39 11.19
C ASN A 110 0.53 -8.18 10.38
N ILE A 111 1.41 -7.66 9.54
CA ILE A 111 1.18 -6.49 8.71
C ILE A 111 0.50 -6.96 7.43
N VAL A 112 -0.56 -6.28 7.03
CA VAL A 112 -1.15 -6.40 5.70
C VAL A 112 -0.80 -5.16 4.88
N LEU A 113 -0.31 -5.38 3.67
CA LEU A 113 -0.07 -4.35 2.67
C LEU A 113 -1.04 -4.58 1.51
N VAL A 114 -1.65 -3.51 1.00
CA VAL A 114 -2.66 -3.56 -0.05
C VAL A 114 -2.38 -2.52 -1.13
N ALA A 115 -2.47 -2.91 -2.39
CA ALA A 115 -2.54 -2.01 -3.52
C ALA A 115 -3.61 -2.46 -4.52
N SER A 116 -4.50 -1.54 -4.90
CA SER A 116 -5.56 -1.81 -5.88
C SER A 116 -5.01 -1.87 -7.31
N TYR A 117 -5.73 -2.59 -8.18
CA TYR A 117 -5.50 -2.58 -9.63
C TYR A 117 -6.83 -2.67 -10.38
N ASN A 118 -7.08 -1.77 -11.33
CA ASN A 118 -8.28 -1.70 -12.15
C ASN A 118 -9.56 -1.39 -11.35
N ASP A 119 -10.08 -2.33 -10.56
CA ASP A 119 -11.22 -2.11 -9.68
C ASP A 119 -11.17 -2.99 -8.41
N PRO A 120 -10.86 -2.41 -7.24
CA PRO A 120 -10.85 -3.16 -5.98
C PRO A 120 -12.24 -3.38 -5.39
N ALA A 121 -13.25 -2.55 -5.73
CA ALA A 121 -14.53 -2.53 -5.02
C ALA A 121 -15.33 -3.82 -5.21
N GLU A 122 -15.14 -4.50 -6.35
CA GLU A 122 -15.76 -5.79 -6.66
C GLU A 122 -15.34 -6.93 -5.71
N GLN A 123 -14.31 -6.76 -4.86
CA GLN A 123 -13.88 -7.73 -3.85
C GLN A 123 -14.24 -7.34 -2.41
N LEU A 124 -14.71 -6.12 -2.19
CA LEU A 124 -14.94 -5.57 -0.86
C LEU A 124 -16.38 -5.79 -0.40
N THR A 125 -16.70 -7.04 -0.02
CA THR A 125 -17.94 -7.36 0.70
C THR A 125 -17.94 -6.74 2.09
N ASP A 126 -19.11 -6.62 2.74
CA ASP A 126 -19.22 -6.05 4.08
C ASP A 126 -18.29 -6.73 5.10
N GLU A 127 -18.18 -8.07 5.05
CA GLU A 127 -17.29 -8.83 5.94
C GLU A 127 -15.80 -8.54 5.65
N VAL A 128 -15.41 -8.40 4.38
CA VAL A 128 -14.04 -8.02 4.01
C VAL A 128 -13.73 -6.59 4.47
N ARG A 129 -14.68 -5.66 4.32
CA ARG A 129 -14.54 -4.28 4.78
C ARG A 129 -14.38 -4.23 6.30
N GLU A 130 -15.14 -5.03 7.03
CA GLU A 130 -15.01 -5.11 8.50
C GLU A 130 -13.63 -5.65 8.93
N LEU A 131 -13.08 -6.65 8.24
CA LEU A 131 -11.73 -7.13 8.53
C LEU A 131 -10.68 -6.05 8.30
N PHE A 132 -10.75 -5.28 7.21
CA PHE A 132 -9.83 -4.18 6.96
C PHE A 132 -10.00 -3.03 7.97
N ALA A 133 -11.24 -2.70 8.36
CA ALA A 133 -11.51 -1.71 9.40
C ALA A 133 -10.96 -2.15 10.77
N GLY A 134 -11.04 -3.45 11.08
CA GLY A 134 -10.41 -4.07 12.24
C GLY A 134 -8.87 -3.99 12.23
N MET A 135 -8.26 -3.94 11.04
CA MET A 135 -6.82 -3.74 10.85
C MET A 135 -6.40 -2.26 10.76
N GLY A 136 -7.34 -1.33 10.93
CA GLY A 136 -7.07 0.10 11.03
C GLY A 136 -7.46 0.94 9.81
N SER A 137 -8.05 0.35 8.77
CA SER A 137 -8.58 1.14 7.65
C SER A 137 -9.73 2.04 8.11
N ARG A 138 -9.70 3.30 7.66
CA ARG A 138 -10.78 4.28 7.82
C ARG A 138 -11.54 4.50 6.52
N MET A 139 -10.90 4.24 5.38
CA MET A 139 -11.46 4.53 4.06
C MET A 139 -12.06 3.30 3.37
N VAL A 140 -11.87 2.07 3.89
CA VAL A 140 -12.34 0.85 3.20
C VAL A 140 -13.83 0.89 2.92
N TYR A 141 -14.67 1.46 3.79
CA TYR A 141 -16.11 1.61 3.55
C TYR A 141 -16.47 2.64 2.48
N SER A 142 -15.55 3.55 2.15
CA SER A 142 -15.72 4.57 1.10
C SER A 142 -15.21 4.13 -0.27
N VAL A 143 -14.46 3.02 -0.37
CA VAL A 143 -13.93 2.51 -1.64
C VAL A 143 -15.06 2.09 -2.57
N LYS A 144 -15.10 2.69 -3.76
CA LYS A 144 -16.07 2.49 -4.84
C LYS A 144 -15.40 2.02 -6.13
N HIS A 145 -16.24 1.73 -7.13
CA HIS A 145 -15.86 1.25 -8.45
C HIS A 145 -14.69 2.04 -9.06
N ARG A 146 -13.58 1.34 -9.33
CA ARG A 146 -12.33 1.85 -9.93
C ARG A 146 -11.60 2.93 -9.12
N ASP A 147 -11.96 3.14 -7.86
CA ASP A 147 -11.11 3.93 -6.97
C ASP A 147 -9.74 3.26 -6.85
N ASN A 148 -8.68 4.05 -6.75
CA ASN A 148 -7.38 3.55 -6.36
C ASN A 148 -7.25 3.61 -4.83
N TRP A 149 -6.92 2.48 -4.22
CA TRP A 149 -6.80 2.35 -2.76
C TRP A 149 -5.50 1.64 -2.39
N MET A 150 -4.76 2.23 -1.45
CA MET A 150 -3.57 1.66 -0.85
C MET A 150 -3.71 1.71 0.66
N PHE A 151 -3.28 0.63 1.31
CA PHE A 151 -3.43 0.49 2.75
C PHE A 151 -2.30 -0.36 3.32
N ALA A 152 -1.75 0.06 4.46
CA ALA A 152 -0.92 -0.75 5.31
C ALA A 152 -1.48 -0.72 6.73
N GLY A 153 -1.71 -1.89 7.32
CA GLY A 153 -2.28 -2.01 8.65
C GLY A 153 -2.00 -3.35 9.32
N ALA A 154 -2.44 -3.50 10.56
CA ALA A 154 -2.36 -4.75 11.32
C ALA A 154 -3.43 -4.74 12.40
N ARG A 155 -3.89 -5.92 12.81
CA ARG A 155 -4.79 -6.02 13.98
C ARG A 155 -4.05 -5.57 15.24
N GLY A 156 -4.72 -4.76 16.06
CA GLY A 156 -4.21 -4.28 17.34
C GLY A 156 -3.35 -3.00 17.26
N LEU A 157 -3.19 -2.38 16.08
CA LEU A 157 -2.49 -1.10 15.96
C LEU A 157 -3.37 0.09 16.33
N ASN A 158 -2.70 1.16 16.78
CA ASN A 158 -3.36 2.45 17.00
C ASN A 158 -3.96 2.94 15.68
N LYS A 159 -5.26 3.20 15.70
CA LYS A 159 -6.03 3.69 14.56
C LYS A 159 -5.82 5.17 14.27
N GLU A 160 -5.06 5.92 15.08
CA GLU A 160 -4.91 7.38 14.99
C GLU A 160 -4.20 7.85 13.72
N ASN A 161 -3.18 7.10 13.26
CA ASN A 161 -2.39 7.46 12.08
C ASN A 161 -2.30 6.29 11.10
N PRO A 162 -3.37 6.00 10.33
CA PRO A 162 -3.38 4.89 9.39
C PRO A 162 -2.53 5.22 8.16
N PHE A 163 -1.76 4.23 7.70
CA PHE A 163 -1.13 4.30 6.39
C PHE A 163 -2.18 3.94 5.33
N GLU A 164 -2.92 4.93 4.85
CA GLU A 164 -4.00 4.72 3.91
C GLU A 164 -4.15 5.89 2.93
N LYS A 165 -4.45 5.57 1.67
CA LYS A 165 -4.73 6.58 0.63
C LYS A 165 -5.83 6.08 -0.31
N LEU A 166 -6.77 6.96 -0.62
CA LEU A 166 -7.85 6.74 -1.58
C LEU A 166 -7.78 7.82 -2.66
N ILE A 167 -7.71 7.41 -3.93
CA ILE A 167 -7.89 8.29 -5.08
C ILE A 167 -9.21 7.93 -5.73
N VAL A 168 -10.14 8.88 -5.69
CA VAL A 168 -11.53 8.66 -6.10
C VAL A 168 -11.64 8.68 -7.61
N ASN A 169 -12.35 7.71 -8.17
CA ASN A 169 -12.80 7.71 -9.55
C ASN A 169 -13.89 8.79 -9.73
N ASP A 170 -13.54 9.86 -10.43
CA ASP A 170 -14.46 10.92 -10.84
C ASP A 170 -14.20 11.27 -12.29
N LYS A 171 -15.24 11.11 -13.13
CA LYS A 171 -15.20 11.40 -14.57
C LYS A 171 -14.69 12.81 -14.90
N LYS A 172 -14.78 13.76 -13.97
CA LYS A 172 -14.31 15.14 -14.17
C LYS A 172 -12.81 15.32 -13.93
N THR A 173 -12.19 14.47 -13.10
CA THR A 173 -10.80 14.63 -12.66
C THR A 173 -9.90 13.44 -13.00
N ASN A 174 -10.47 12.38 -13.55
CA ASN A 174 -9.74 11.18 -13.95
C ASN A 174 -8.59 11.48 -14.92
N ALA A 175 -7.42 10.90 -14.63
CA ALA A 175 -6.23 11.03 -15.47
C ALA A 175 -6.24 10.06 -16.66
N TYR A 176 -6.97 8.93 -16.57
CA TYR A 176 -6.94 7.86 -17.57
C TYR A 176 -8.36 7.46 -17.99
N GLY A 177 -9.07 8.34 -18.70
CA GLY A 177 -10.45 8.08 -19.13
C GLY A 177 -11.37 7.82 -17.95
N ASP A 178 -11.79 6.57 -17.75
CA ASP A 178 -12.65 6.16 -16.64
C ASP A 178 -11.89 5.72 -15.36
N TRP A 179 -10.58 5.96 -15.29
CA TRP A 179 -9.77 5.66 -14.10
C TRP A 179 -9.06 6.90 -13.54
N PRO A 180 -8.95 7.01 -12.21
CA PRO A 180 -8.20 8.09 -11.56
C PRO A 180 -6.69 7.93 -11.78
N GLU A 181 -5.93 8.96 -11.40
CA GLU A 181 -4.48 8.86 -11.36
C GLU A 181 -3.99 7.73 -10.44
N MET A 182 -2.79 7.23 -10.72
CA MET A 182 -2.13 6.26 -9.85
C MET A 182 -1.78 6.91 -8.51
N GLY A 183 -2.01 6.18 -7.43
CA GLY A 183 -1.65 6.60 -6.09
C GLY A 183 -0.33 6.00 -5.63
N GLU A 184 0.37 6.74 -4.78
CA GLU A 184 1.56 6.29 -4.05
C GLU A 184 1.42 6.59 -2.57
N LEU A 185 1.88 5.65 -1.75
CA LEU A 185 1.88 5.69 -0.29
C LEU A 185 3.12 4.95 0.23
N GLY A 186 3.99 5.65 0.96
CA GLY A 186 5.14 5.04 1.62
C GLY A 186 5.23 5.46 3.07
N GLY A 187 5.92 4.67 3.89
CA GLY A 187 6.10 4.98 5.30
C GLY A 187 6.96 3.98 6.06
N CYS A 188 7.13 4.26 7.34
CA CYS A 188 7.84 3.43 8.29
C CYS A 188 6.84 2.75 9.21
N PHE A 189 6.62 1.45 9.00
CA PHE A 189 5.67 0.69 9.80
C PHE A 189 6.34 0.20 11.10
N PRO A 190 5.77 0.45 12.29
CA PRO A 190 6.38 0.02 13.54
C PRO A 190 6.47 -1.51 13.61
N ARG A 191 7.65 -2.02 13.97
CA ARG A 191 7.87 -3.43 14.27
C ARG A 191 7.11 -3.78 15.55
N LYS A 192 6.35 -4.88 15.53
CA LYS A 192 5.78 -5.44 16.75
C LYS A 192 6.93 -6.08 17.55
N VAL A 193 7.08 -5.66 18.80
CA VAL A 193 8.08 -6.17 19.76
C VAL A 193 7.35 -6.94 20.85
#